data_AF-A0A7C6YXP8-F1
#
_entry.id   AF-A0A7C6YXP8-F1
#
_cell.length_a   1.000
_cell.length_b   1.000
_cell.length_c   1.000
_cell.angle_alpha   90.00
_cell.angle_beta   90.00
_cell.angle_gamma   90.00
#
_symmetry.space_group_name_H-M   'P 1'
#
loop_
_entity.id
_entity.type
_entity.pdbx_description
1 polymer ?
#
loop_
_entity_poly.entity_id
_entity_poly.type
_entity_poly.pdbx_seq_one_letter_code
_entity_poly.pdbx_strand_id
1 'polypeptide(L)' 'ASVTEIVDGFVFVISSGSTDKRAASNAIDMLENAKANIIGAVLNRAEPGKSYGSYYAHYYYSYYTNDDD' A
#
# COMPACT_ATOMS: atom_id res chain seq x y z
N ALA A 1 -12.70 20.66 -17.14
CA ALA A 1 -13.24 19.61 -16.27
C ALA A 1 -12.07 18.83 -15.70
N SER A 2 -12.06 18.58 -14.40
CA SER A 2 -11.11 17.64 -13.80
C SER A 2 -11.39 16.24 -14.35
N VAL A 3 -10.38 15.36 -14.42
CA VAL A 3 -10.60 13.95 -14.78
C VAL A 3 -11.62 13.32 -13.82
N THR A 4 -11.66 13.79 -12.56
CA THR A 4 -12.63 13.34 -11.55
C THR A 4 -14.08 13.64 -11.89
N GLU A 5 -14.36 14.63 -12.75
CA GLU A 5 -15.71 15.06 -13.12
C GLU A 5 -16.27 14.38 -14.37
N ILE A 6 -15.40 13.72 -15.16
CA ILE A 6 -15.76 13.16 -16.48
C ILE A 6 -15.68 11.64 -16.53
N VAL A 7 -15.40 10.99 -15.40
CA VAL A 7 -15.35 9.53 -15.28
C VAL A 7 -16.30 9.07 -14.18
N ASP A 8 -16.84 7.86 -14.32
CA ASP A 8 -17.74 7.28 -13.32
C ASP A 8 -17.00 6.79 -12.07
N GLY A 9 -15.70 6.51 -12.17
CA GLY A 9 -14.88 6.15 -11.02
C GLY A 9 -13.42 5.82 -11.32
N PHE A 10 -12.68 5.62 -10.24
CA PHE A 10 -11.23 5.39 -10.23
C PHE A 10 -10.89 4.03 -9.62
N VAL A 11 -9.87 3.39 -10.18
CA VAL A 11 -9.20 2.23 -9.57
C VAL A 11 -7.75 2.62 -9.26
N PHE A 12 -7.35 2.47 -8.00
CA PHE A 12 -6.02 2.86 -7.56
C PHE A 12 -5.04 1.68 -7.63
N VAL A 13 -4.02 1.75 -8.48
CA VAL A 13 -3.04 0.67 -8.65
C VAL A 13 -1.77 0.98 -7.86
N ILE A 14 -1.42 0.11 -6.91
CA ILE A 14 -0.28 0.27 -6.00
C ILE A 14 0.78 -0.77 -6.33
N SER A 15 2.06 -0.37 -6.46
CA SER A 15 3.16 -1.33 -6.65
C SER A 15 3.63 -1.85 -5.30
N SER A 16 3.32 -3.10 -5.00
CA SER A 16 3.76 -3.76 -3.77
C SER A 16 5.27 -3.72 -3.60
N GLY A 17 5.73 -3.50 -2.38
CA GLY A 17 7.16 -3.45 -2.02
C GLY A 17 7.93 -2.24 -2.55
N SER A 18 7.38 -1.46 -3.49
CA SER A 18 8.04 -0.27 -4.06
C SER A 18 7.37 1.03 -3.63
N THR A 19 6.04 1.03 -3.46
CA THR A 19 5.30 2.21 -3.03
C THR A 19 5.28 2.29 -1.50
N ASP A 20 5.76 3.39 -0.95
CA ASP A 20 5.66 3.67 0.48
C ASP A 20 4.18 3.79 0.91
N LYS A 21 3.85 3.24 2.09
CA LYS A 21 2.48 3.23 2.60
C LYS A 21 1.91 4.64 2.78
N ARG A 22 2.70 5.59 3.28
CA ARG A 22 2.25 6.99 3.47
C ARG A 22 2.03 7.67 2.13
N ALA A 23 2.90 7.42 1.14
CA ALA A 23 2.71 7.93 -0.20
C ALA A 23 1.39 7.42 -0.84
N ALA A 24 1.08 6.14 -0.65
CA ALA A 24 -0.20 5.57 -1.09
C ALA A 24 -1.40 6.20 -0.36
N SER A 25 -1.31 6.39 0.97
CA SER A 25 -2.36 7.06 1.76
C SER A 25 -2.60 8.51 1.32
N ASN A 26 -1.53 9.30 1.18
CA ASN A 26 -1.64 10.69 0.74
C ASN A 26 -2.27 10.81 -0.65
N ALA A 27 -1.99 9.87 -1.56
CA ALA A 27 -2.61 9.86 -2.89
C ALA A 27 -4.12 9.63 -2.82
N ILE A 28 -4.59 8.77 -1.90
CA ILE A 28 -6.02 8.59 -1.65
C ILE A 28 -6.63 9.87 -1.07
N ASP A 29 -5.99 10.49 -0.07
CA ASP A 29 -6.48 11.75 0.51
C ASP A 29 -6.63 12.84 -0.57
N MET A 30 -5.69 12.92 -1.52
CA MET A 30 -5.78 13.85 -2.64
C MET A 30 -6.96 13.56 -3.57
N LEU A 31 -7.24 12.29 -3.87
CA LEU A 31 -8.36 11.87 -4.70
C LEU A 31 -9.71 12.12 -4.01
N GLU A 32 -9.80 11.86 -2.70
CA GLU A 32 -10.98 12.15 -1.89
C GLU A 32 -11.26 13.65 -1.81
N ASN A 33 -10.23 14.47 -1.59
CA ASN A 33 -10.35 15.93 -1.62
C ASN A 33 -10.81 16.46 -2.99
N ALA A 34 -10.42 15.77 -4.07
CA ALA A 34 -10.89 16.04 -5.42
C ALA A 34 -12.28 15.44 -5.73
N LYS A 35 -12.96 14.88 -4.72
CA LYS A 35 -14.27 14.23 -4.80
C LYS A 35 -14.32 13.09 -5.83
N ALA A 36 -13.23 12.38 -6.02
CA ALA A 36 -13.17 11.22 -6.90
C ALA A 36 -14.01 10.06 -6.34
N ASN A 37 -14.79 9.38 -7.19
CA ASN A 37 -15.44 8.13 -6.82
C ASN A 37 -14.44 6.96 -6.93
N ILE A 38 -13.85 6.53 -5.82
CA ILE A 38 -12.88 5.43 -5.81
C ILE A 38 -13.62 4.10 -5.70
N ILE A 39 -13.56 3.28 -6.76
CA ILE A 39 -14.21 1.97 -6.84
C ILE A 39 -13.45 0.95 -5.97
N GLY A 40 -12.13 1.08 -5.93
CA GLY A 40 -11.27 0.20 -5.15
C GLY A 40 -9.79 0.35 -5.52
N ALA A 41 -8.98 -0.58 -5.04
CA ALA A 41 -7.54 -0.60 -5.28
C ALA A 41 -7.05 -1.97 -5.74
N VAL A 42 -5.97 -1.96 -6.51
CA VAL A 42 -5.25 -3.16 -6.97
C VAL A 42 -3.83 -3.09 -6.46
N LEU A 43 -3.46 -4.06 -5.62
CA LEU A 43 -2.06 -4.25 -5.24
C LEU A 43 -1.35 -5.07 -6.32
N ASN A 44 -0.62 -4.37 -7.20
CA ASN A 44 0.16 -4.98 -8.26
C ASN A 44 1.55 -5.40 -7.76
N ARG A 45 2.20 -6.34 -8.45
CA ARG A 45 3.52 -6.91 -8.09
C ARG A 45 3.56 -7.51 -6.69
N ALA A 46 2.42 -7.95 -6.17
CA ALA A 46 2.40 -8.66 -4.91
C ALA A 46 3.17 -9.98 -5.05
N GLU A 47 4.14 -10.20 -4.16
CA GLU A 47 4.84 -11.47 -4.03
C GLU A 47 4.23 -12.23 -2.84
N PRO A 48 3.35 -13.24 -3.07
CA PRO A 48 2.58 -13.87 -2.00
C PRO A 48 3.46 -14.50 -0.90
N GLY A 49 4.68 -14.93 -1.25
CA GLY A 49 5.63 -15.56 -0.31
C GLY A 49 6.35 -14.60 0.65
N LYS A 50 6.32 -13.29 0.41
CA LYS A 50 6.98 -12.28 1.27
C LYS A 50 6.02 -11.62 2.28
N SER A 51 4.74 -11.98 2.25
CA SER A 51 3.69 -11.13 2.82
C SER A 51 3.29 -11.45 4.27
N TYR A 52 3.79 -12.53 4.87
CA TYR A 52 3.44 -12.88 6.26
C TYR A 52 4.57 -13.58 7.04
N GLY A 53 5.31 -14.50 6.40
CA GLY A 53 6.39 -15.24 7.07
C GLY A 53 7.63 -14.42 7.37
N SER A 54 8.02 -13.48 6.50
CA SER A 54 9.29 -12.75 6.68
C SER A 54 9.21 -11.68 7.76
N TYR A 55 8.07 -11.02 7.94
CA TYR A 55 7.91 -10.00 8.99
C TYR A 55 7.98 -10.62 10.39
N TYR A 56 7.35 -11.79 10.58
CA TYR A 56 7.45 -12.56 11.83
C TYR A 56 8.85 -13.13 12.05
N ALA A 57 9.48 -13.66 11.01
CA ALA A 57 10.86 -14.17 11.12
C ALA A 57 11.84 -13.06 11.52
N HIS A 58 11.67 -11.85 11.00
CA HIS A 58 12.54 -10.73 11.35
C HIS A 58 12.37 -10.28 12.81
N TYR A 59 11.13 -10.31 13.34
CA TYR A 59 10.86 -10.02 14.75
C TYR A 59 11.41 -11.08 15.68
N TYR A 60 11.25 -12.37 15.33
CA TYR A 60 11.76 -13.49 16.13
C TYR A 60 13.29 -13.49 16.15
N TYR A 61 13.92 -13.32 14.99
CA TYR A 61 15.38 -13.24 14.89
C TYR A 61 15.92 -12.05 15.67
N SER A 62 15.27 -10.88 15.56
CA SER A 62 15.63 -9.70 16.35
C SER A 62 15.54 -9.96 17.85
N TYR A 63 14.56 -10.71 18.34
CA TYR A 63 14.43 -10.99 19.77
C TYR A 63 15.59 -11.88 20.27
N TYR A 64 15.92 -12.94 19.54
CA TYR A 64 17.02 -13.84 19.93
C TYR A 64 18.40 -13.19 19.79
N THR A 65 18.60 -12.32 18.80
CA THR A 65 19.89 -11.61 18.65
C THR A 65 20.12 -10.49 19.65
N ASN A 66 19.07 -9.96 20.31
CA ASN A 66 19.22 -8.93 21.35
C ASN A 66 19.29 -9.52 22.76
N ASP A 67 18.96 -10.80 22.96
CA ASP A 67 19.11 -11.51 24.24
C ASP A 67 20.50 -12.20 24.38
N ASP A 68 21.29 -12.26 23.30
CA ASP A 68 22.65 -12.83 23.26
C ASP A 68 23.78 -11.78 23.41
N ASP A 69 23.48 -10.56 23.92
CA ASP A 69 24.45 -9.54 24.37
C ASP A 69 24.46 -9.40 25.91
#